data_AF-A0A8C2J203-F1
#
_entry.id   AF-A0A8C2J203-F1
#
_cell.length_a   1.000
_cell.length_b   1.000
_cell.length_c   1.000
_cell.angle_alpha   90.00
_cell.angle_beta   90.00
_cell.angle_gamma   90.00
#
_symmetry.space_group_name_H-M   'P 1'
#
loop_
_entity.id
_entity.type
_entity.pdbx_description
1 polymer ?
#
loop_
_entity_poly.entity_id
_entity_poly.type
_entity_poly.pdbx_seq_one_letter_code
_entity_poly.pdbx_strand_id
1 'polypeptide(L)'
;MGDFLVGNLSTGLCDGGCAAIVDSGTSLCTGPTAVITQINHAIGGEGVVSAECKTIVSEYGEMIWELLVSGVQPDAICSQIGLCFSN
;
A
#
# COMPACT_ATOMS: atom_id res chain seq x y z
N MET A 1 6.41 17.52 -17.57
CA MET A 1 4.93 17.45 -17.51
C MET A 1 4.47 18.22 -16.28
N GLY A 2 3.20 18.64 -16.24
CA GLY A 2 2.60 19.09 -14.98
C GLY A 2 2.36 17.91 -14.02
N ASP A 3 1.53 18.12 -13.01
CA ASP A 3 1.21 17.09 -12.03
C ASP A 3 0.49 15.88 -12.63
N PHE A 4 0.60 14.75 -11.93
CA PHE A 4 -0.14 13.52 -12.22
C PHE A 4 -1.43 13.52 -11.41
N LEU A 5 -2.57 13.34 -12.10
CA LEU A 5 -3.90 13.37 -11.49
C LEU A 5 -4.56 11.99 -11.55
N VAL A 6 -5.20 11.58 -10.46
CA VAL A 6 -6.06 10.39 -10.40
C VAL A 6 -7.48 10.86 -10.11
N GLY A 7 -8.40 10.71 -11.07
CA GLY A 7 -9.79 11.15 -10.90
C GLY A 7 -9.93 12.66 -10.64
N ASN A 8 -9.14 13.49 -11.35
CA ASN A 8 -9.02 14.94 -11.15
C ASN A 8 -8.44 15.39 -9.79
N LEU A 9 -7.95 14.46 -8.98
CA LEU A 9 -7.26 14.78 -7.73
C LEU A 9 -5.74 14.73 -7.94
N SER A 10 -5.06 15.78 -7.48
CA SER A 10 -3.60 15.85 -7.45
C SER A 10 -3.04 14.74 -6.56
N THR A 11 -1.98 14.09 -7.03
CA THR A 11 -1.23 13.12 -6.21
C THR A 11 -0.21 13.80 -5.31
N GLY A 12 0.07 15.09 -5.51
CA GLY A 12 1.05 15.90 -4.79
C GLY A 12 2.52 15.53 -5.06
N LEU A 13 2.77 14.37 -5.65
CA LEU A 13 4.13 13.85 -5.87
C LEU A 13 4.82 14.46 -7.10
N CYS A 14 4.04 14.80 -8.13
CA CYS A 14 4.53 15.38 -9.37
C CYS A 14 4.11 16.85 -9.54
N ASP A 15 3.74 17.56 -8.45
CA ASP A 15 3.28 18.96 -8.49
C ASP A 15 4.35 19.90 -9.07
N GLY A 16 5.62 19.67 -8.72
CA GLY A 16 6.78 20.35 -9.32
C GLY A 16 7.17 19.84 -10.72
N GLY A 17 6.40 18.91 -11.28
CA GLY A 17 6.64 18.20 -12.52
C GLY A 17 7.50 16.94 -12.36
N CYS A 18 7.19 15.94 -13.18
CA CYS A 18 7.99 14.70 -13.29
C CYS A 18 8.55 14.57 -14.71
N ALA A 19 9.75 13.99 -14.81
CA ALA A 19 10.28 13.51 -16.09
C ALA A 19 9.50 12.26 -16.52
N ALA A 20 9.31 12.09 -17.82
CA ALA A 20 8.57 10.99 -18.37
C ALA A 20 9.25 10.45 -19.63
N ILE A 21 9.11 9.16 -19.85
CA ILE A 21 9.59 8.46 -21.04
C ILE A 21 8.38 7.79 -21.69
N VAL A 22 8.24 7.95 -23.00
CA VAL A 22 7.23 7.23 -23.79
C VAL A 22 7.95 6.05 -24.44
N ASP A 23 7.77 4.88 -23.83
CA ASP A 23 8.43 3.64 -24.26
C ASP A 23 7.41 2.69 -24.87
N SER A 24 7.47 2.51 -26.20
CA SER A 24 6.60 1.55 -26.91
C SER A 24 7.03 0.09 -26.71
N GLY A 25 8.17 -0.18 -26.06
CA GLY A 25 8.67 -1.51 -25.76
C GLY A 25 8.05 -2.14 -24.51
N THR A 26 7.26 -1.40 -23.74
CA THR A 26 6.55 -1.88 -22.56
C THR A 26 5.09 -1.44 -22.56
N SER A 27 4.20 -2.34 -22.14
CA SER A 27 2.79 -2.01 -21.89
C SER A 27 2.54 -1.50 -20.47
N LEU A 28 3.52 -1.60 -19.58
CA LEU A 28 3.37 -1.31 -18.16
C LEU A 28 3.70 0.14 -17.84
N CYS A 29 2.83 0.78 -17.04
CA CYS A 29 3.10 2.09 -16.46
C CYS A 29 4.02 1.94 -15.24
N THR A 30 5.20 2.55 -15.31
CA THR A 30 6.14 2.63 -14.18
C THR A 30 6.19 4.06 -13.68
N GLY A 31 6.11 4.24 -12.37
CA GLY A 31 6.14 5.54 -11.71
C GLY A 31 6.33 5.41 -10.21
N PRO A 32 6.25 6.53 -9.47
CA PRO A 32 6.37 6.51 -8.01
C PRO A 32 5.35 5.57 -7.37
N THR A 33 5.78 4.75 -6.42
CA THR A 33 4.93 3.73 -5.78
C THR A 33 3.64 4.32 -5.22
N ALA A 34 3.70 5.51 -4.60
CA ALA A 34 2.52 6.17 -4.05
C ALA A 34 1.46 6.48 -5.13
N VAL A 35 1.89 6.94 -6.31
CA VAL A 35 0.99 7.25 -7.44
C VAL A 35 0.39 5.96 -7.99
N ILE A 36 1.20 4.92 -8.22
CA ILE A 36 0.71 3.63 -8.74
C ILE A 36 -0.26 2.97 -7.76
N THR A 37 -0.01 3.05 -6.45
CA THR A 37 -0.94 2.55 -5.43
C THR A 37 -2.28 3.27 -5.47
N GLN A 38 -2.28 4.60 -5.65
CA GLN A 38 -3.53 5.36 -5.78
C GLN A 38 -4.30 5.00 -7.05
N ILE A 39 -3.61 4.81 -8.18
CA ILE A 39 -4.22 4.33 -9.42
C ILE A 39 -4.86 2.97 -9.20
N ASN A 40 -4.10 2.01 -8.66
CA ASN A 40 -4.58 0.66 -8.38
C ASN A 40 -5.83 0.73 -7.49
N HIS A 41 -5.79 1.48 -6.40
CA HIS A 41 -6.96 1.64 -5.53
C HIS A 41 -8.16 2.26 -6.26
N ALA A 42 -7.97 3.30 -7.07
CA ALA A 42 -9.04 3.97 -7.81
C ALA A 42 -9.70 3.09 -8.88
N ILE A 43 -8.98 2.14 -9.46
CA ILE A 43 -9.51 1.21 -10.48
C ILE A 43 -9.93 -0.15 -9.90
N GLY A 44 -9.83 -0.33 -8.58
CA GLY A 44 -10.08 -1.63 -7.92
C GLY A 44 -8.98 -2.68 -8.15
N GLY A 45 -7.81 -2.25 -8.60
CA GLY A 45 -6.60 -3.06 -8.72
C GLY A 45 -5.90 -3.26 -7.38
N GLU A 46 -5.17 -4.37 -7.28
CA GLU A 46 -4.43 -4.80 -6.10
C GLU A 46 -2.93 -4.68 -6.39
N GLY A 47 -2.20 -3.85 -5.62
CA GLY A 47 -0.74 -3.87 -5.67
C GLY A 47 -0.19 -5.14 -5.01
N VAL A 48 0.96 -5.65 -5.44
CA VAL A 48 1.57 -6.86 -4.85
C VAL A 48 1.75 -6.73 -3.33
N VAL A 49 2.22 -5.58 -2.85
CA VAL A 49 2.35 -5.29 -1.41
C VAL A 49 0.99 -5.18 -0.71
N SER A 50 -0.04 -4.70 -1.42
CA SER A 50 -1.42 -4.69 -0.90
C SER A 50 -1.93 -6.11 -0.70
N ALA A 51 -1.63 -7.03 -1.61
CA ALA A 51 -2.03 -8.42 -1.49
C ALA A 51 -1.43 -9.08 -0.25
N GLU A 52 -0.12 -8.93 -0.02
CA GLU A 52 0.56 -9.44 1.18
C GLU A 52 -0.04 -8.85 2.48
N CYS A 53 -0.28 -7.54 2.51
CA CYS A 53 -0.94 -6.87 3.63
C CYS A 53 -2.35 -7.43 3.86
N LYS A 54 -3.16 -7.58 2.81
CA LYS A 54 -4.50 -8.15 2.90
C LYS A 54 -4.48 -9.60 3.36
N THR A 55 -3.48 -10.39 2.98
CA THR A 55 -3.32 -11.77 3.49
C THR A 55 -3.14 -11.74 5.01
N ILE A 56 -2.21 -10.94 5.53
CA ILE A 56 -2.00 -10.81 6.99
C ILE A 56 -3.26 -10.34 7.69
N VAL A 57 -3.93 -9.30 7.16
CA VAL A 57 -5.19 -8.79 7.74
C VAL A 57 -6.29 -9.85 7.71
N SER A 58 -6.39 -10.63 6.64
CA SER A 58 -7.39 -11.70 6.53
C SER A 58 -7.14 -12.87 7.48
N GLU A 59 -5.87 -13.17 7.76
CA GLU A 59 -5.46 -14.33 8.55
C GLU A 59 -5.43 -14.01 10.05
N TYR A 60 -4.93 -12.82 10.42
CA TYR A 60 -4.67 -12.43 11.81
C TYR A 60 -5.50 -11.24 12.28
N GLY A 61 -6.14 -10.48 11.38
CA GLY A 61 -6.74 -9.19 11.71
C GLY A 61 -7.83 -9.26 12.78
N GLU A 62 -8.73 -10.24 12.71
CA GLU A 62 -9.80 -10.42 13.70
C GLU A 62 -9.22 -10.79 15.08
N MET A 63 -8.27 -11.73 15.12
CA MET A 63 -7.58 -12.12 16.35
C MET A 63 -6.80 -10.96 16.97
N ILE A 64 -6.03 -10.22 16.15
CA ILE A 64 -5.30 -9.03 16.61
C ILE A 64 -6.27 -8.00 17.20
N TRP A 65 -7.40 -7.76 16.51
CA TRP A 65 -8.42 -6.82 16.97
C TRP A 65 -9.02 -7.22 18.32
N GLU A 66 -9.40 -8.48 18.50
CA GLU A 66 -9.96 -8.98 19.76
C GLU A 66 -8.96 -8.87 20.93
N LEU A 67 -7.69 -9.18 20.68
CA LEU A 67 -6.62 -9.06 21.68
C LEU A 67 -6.35 -7.59 22.05
N LEU A 68 -6.36 -6.68 21.08
CA LEU A 68 -6.23 -5.24 21.34
C LEU A 68 -7.41 -4.70 22.16
N VAL A 69 -8.64 -5.07 21.82
CA VAL A 69 -9.86 -4.61 22.54
C VAL A 69 -9.94 -5.19 23.95
N SER A 70 -9.37 -6.38 24.19
CA SER A 70 -9.22 -6.96 25.53
C SER A 70 -8.04 -6.41 26.34
N GLY A 71 -7.26 -5.48 25.77
CA GLY A 71 -6.22 -4.72 26.46
C GLY A 71 -4.82 -5.37 26.43
N VAL A 72 -4.59 -6.34 25.56
CA VAL A 72 -3.25 -6.94 25.37
C VAL A 72 -2.34 -5.95 24.65
N GLN A 73 -1.08 -5.87 25.07
CA GLN A 73 -0.12 -4.94 24.45
C GLN A 73 0.22 -5.37 23.00
N PRO A 74 0.25 -4.44 22.03
CA PRO A 74 0.51 -4.73 20.62
C PRO A 74 1.79 -5.54 20.37
N ASP A 75 2.86 -5.23 21.08
CA ASP A 75 4.16 -5.92 20.94
C ASP A 75 4.06 -7.39 21.35
N ALA A 76 3.32 -7.68 22.42
CA ALA A 76 3.08 -9.05 22.86
C ALA A 76 2.27 -9.84 21.83
N ILE A 77 1.24 -9.22 21.23
CA ILE A 77 0.42 -9.84 20.18
C ILE A 77 1.31 -10.15 18.97
N CYS A 78 2.04 -9.16 18.45
CA CYS A 78 2.84 -9.30 17.24
C CYS A 78 3.95 -10.35 17.38
N SER A 79 4.59 -10.43 18.55
CA SER A 79 5.58 -11.47 18.85
C SER A 79 4.94 -12.85 19.04
N GLN A 80 3.75 -12.93 19.65
CA GLN A 80 3.05 -14.20 19.87
C GLN A 80 2.62 -14.87 18.56
N ILE A 81 2.22 -14.08 17.56
CA ILE A 81 1.84 -14.57 16.23
C ILE A 81 3.03 -14.68 15.26
N GLY A 82 4.26 -14.38 15.72
CA GLY A 82 5.47 -14.54 14.93
C GLY A 82 5.65 -13.52 13.80
N LEU A 83 4.86 -12.44 13.78
CA LEU A 83 5.01 -11.34 12.82
C LEU A 83 6.11 -10.35 13.22
N CYS A 84 6.45 -10.30 14.52
CA CYS A 84 7.55 -9.51 15.06
C CYS A 84 8.55 -10.41 15.79
N PHE A 85 9.84 -10.13 15.65
CA PHE A 85 10.88 -10.74 16.48
C PHE A 85 11.25 -9.74 17.56
N SER A 86 11.22 -10.16 18.82
CA SER A 86 11.77 -9.37 19.93
C SER A 86 13.27 -9.15 19.68
N ASN A 87 13.66 -7.91 19.38
CA ASN A 87 15.05 -7.47 19.53
C ASN A 87 15.21 -6.79 20.88
#